data_AF-A0A0M7GV41-F1
#
_entry.id   AF-A0A0M7GV41-F1
#
_cell.length_a   1.000
_cell.length_b   1.000
_cell.length_c   1.000
_cell.angle_alpha   90.00
_cell.angle_beta   90.00
_cell.angle_gamma   90.00
#
_symmetry.space_group_name_H-M   'P 1'
#
loop_
_entity.id
_entity.type
_entity.pdbx_description
1 polymer ?
#
loop_
_entity_poly.entity_id
_entity_poly.type
_entity_poly.pdbx_seq_one_letter_code
_entity_poly.pdbx_strand_id
1 'polypeptide(L)'
;MTNGQWLVVVALAFVWGWLTADWRRDSLELAINSAAQVAGNKSQKAMLEIASESARELEDKLEALESGRPKEIRTEILKPVFTNVCVSDDFIRMYNATVENTERTLSGKPEAKMPNGKSSAH
;
A
#
# COMPACT_ATOMS: atom_id res chain seq x y z
N MET A 1 -7.99 56.74 51.41
CA MET A 1 -7.01 56.06 50.55
C MET A 1 -6.60 57.04 49.47
N THR A 2 -5.34 57.44 49.44
CA THR A 2 -4.83 58.44 48.48
C THR A 2 -4.76 57.81 47.08
N ASN A 3 -4.98 58.59 46.02
CA ASN A 3 -5.07 58.09 44.63
C ASN A 3 -3.90 57.18 44.20
N GLY A 4 -2.69 57.40 44.74
CA GLY A 4 -1.53 56.55 44.47
C GLY A 4 -1.65 55.12 45.02
N GLN A 5 -2.35 54.92 46.14
CA GLN A 5 -2.54 53.59 46.75
C GLN A 5 -3.44 52.69 45.89
N TRP A 6 -4.43 53.27 45.22
CA TRP A 6 -5.35 52.52 44.36
C TRP A 6 -4.65 52.01 43.09
N LEU A 7 -3.77 52.83 42.50
CA LEU A 7 -2.97 52.42 41.34
C LEU A 7 -2.04 51.24 41.64
N VAL A 8 -1.45 51.20 42.84
CA VAL A 8 -0.60 50.07 43.26
C VAL A 8 -1.41 48.78 43.37
N VAL A 9 -2.63 48.83 43.92
CA VAL A 9 -3.50 47.65 44.04
C VAL A 9 -3.92 47.12 42.67
N VAL A 10 -4.28 48.00 41.74
CA VAL A 10 -4.65 47.62 40.37
C VAL A 10 -3.45 47.01 39.63
N ALA A 11 -2.26 47.58 39.78
CA ALA A 11 -1.04 47.04 39.18
C ALA A 11 -0.72 45.63 39.72
N LEU A 12 -0.84 45.41 41.03
CA LEU A 12 -0.62 44.10 41.63
C LEU A 12 -1.64 43.05 41.16
N ALA A 13 -2.93 43.42 41.10
CA ALA A 13 -3.97 42.53 40.58
C ALA A 13 -3.72 42.15 39.11
N PHE A 14 -3.25 43.10 38.30
CA PHE A 14 -2.92 42.85 36.90
C PHE A 14 -1.72 41.90 36.75
N VAL A 15 -0.64 42.10 37.52
CA VAL A 15 0.54 41.22 37.49
C VAL A 15 0.18 39.80 37.97
N TRP A 16 -0.63 39.66 39.01
CA TRP A 16 -1.12 38.36 39.45
C TRP A 16 -2.05 37.69 38.44
N GLY A 17 -2.92 38.45 37.78
CA GLY A 17 -3.75 37.95 36.69
C GLY A 17 -2.90 37.44 35.51
N TRP A 18 -1.81 38.14 35.19
CA TRP A 18 -0.90 37.72 34.13
C TRP A 18 -0.13 36.43 34.49
N LEU A 19 0.43 36.36 35.70
CA LEU A 19 1.21 35.21 36.16
C LEU A 19 0.38 33.92 36.25
N THR A 20 -0.87 34.04 36.73
CA THR A 20 -1.80 32.89 36.78
C THR A 20 -2.22 32.43 35.38
N ALA A 21 -2.39 33.35 34.43
CA ALA A 21 -2.67 33.01 33.04
C ALA A 21 -1.47 32.32 32.37
N ASP A 22 -0.25 32.75 32.67
CA ASP A 22 1.00 32.19 32.17
C ASP A 22 1.19 30.74 32.65
N TRP A 23 1.06 30.51 33.96
CA TRP A 23 1.13 29.16 34.56
C TRP A 23 0.09 28.20 33.97
N ARG A 24 -1.10 28.72 33.66
CA ARG A 24 -2.17 27.93 33.05
C ARG A 24 -1.86 27.56 31.60
N ARG A 25 -1.14 28.41 30.85
CA ARG A 25 -0.67 28.09 29.49
C ARG A 25 0.44 27.03 29.53
N ASP A 26 1.45 27.22 30.36
CA ASP A 26 2.58 26.29 30.49
C ASP A 26 2.12 24.88 30.89
N SER A 27 1.16 24.78 31.81
CA SER A 27 0.59 23.49 32.22
C SER A 27 -0.12 22.77 31.07
N LEU A 28 -0.77 23.53 30.19
CA LEU A 28 -1.54 23.00 29.07
C LEU A 28 -0.60 22.56 27.94
N GLU A 29 0.43 23.36 27.66
CA GLU A 29 1.47 23.04 26.69
C GLU A 29 2.26 21.79 27.10
N LEU A 30 2.61 21.66 28.39
CA LEU A 30 3.30 20.47 28.89
C LEU A 30 2.43 19.21 28.77
N ALA A 31 1.12 19.32 29.05
CA ALA A 31 0.18 18.20 28.90
C ALA A 31 0.03 17.76 27.43
N ILE A 32 -0.05 18.72 26.50
CA ILE A 32 -0.12 18.44 25.05
C ILE A 32 1.19 17.80 24.56
N ASN A 33 2.34 18.35 24.94
CA ASN A 33 3.64 17.82 24.54
C ASN A 33 3.87 16.42 25.11
N SER A 34 3.49 16.17 26.37
CA SER A 34 3.54 14.84 26.99
C SER A 34 2.65 13.83 26.26
N ALA A 35 1.40 14.21 25.95
CA ALA A 35 0.50 13.36 25.20
C ALA A 35 1.02 13.06 23.79
N ALA A 36 1.55 14.07 23.09
CA ALA A 36 2.16 13.92 21.77
C ALA A 36 3.40 13.01 21.82
N GLN A 37 4.24 13.14 22.85
CA GLN A 37 5.43 12.30 23.02
C GLN A 37 5.08 10.85 23.32
N VAL A 38 4.06 10.59 24.15
CA VAL A 38 3.56 9.24 24.43
C VAL A 38 2.94 8.60 23.17
N ALA A 39 2.17 9.36 22.40
CA ALA A 39 1.61 8.89 21.13
C ALA A 39 2.70 8.61 20.08
N GLY A 40 3.70 9.49 19.98
CA GLY A 40 4.85 9.33 19.08
C GLY A 40 5.71 8.11 19.41
N ASN A 41 5.98 7.87 20.70
CA ASN A 41 6.77 6.72 21.13
C ASN A 41 6.02 5.39 20.90
N LYS A 42 4.70 5.35 21.15
CA LYS A 42 3.88 4.17 20.87
C LYS A 42 3.82 3.85 19.37
N SER A 43 3.64 4.85 18.52
CA SER A 43 3.61 4.66 17.06
C SER A 43 4.97 4.25 16.50
N GLN A 44 6.07 4.83 16.99
CA GLN A 44 7.42 4.38 16.63
C GLN A 44 7.68 2.93 17.03
N LYS A 45 7.31 2.53 18.26
CA LYS A 45 7.47 1.14 18.70
C LYS A 45 6.70 0.16 17.82
N ALA A 46 5.44 0.46 17.50
CA ALA A 46 4.63 -0.36 16.62
C ALA A 46 5.25 -0.45 15.20
N MET A 47 5.76 0.66 14.66
CA MET A 47 6.43 0.64 13.36
C MET A 47 7.74 -0.15 13.38
N LEU A 48 8.54 -0.05 14.44
CA LEU A 48 9.78 -0.81 14.60
C LEU A 48 9.51 -2.31 14.73
N GLU A 49 8.47 -2.70 15.47
CA GLU A 49 8.04 -4.08 15.63
C GLU A 49 7.63 -4.69 14.28
N ILE A 50 6.73 -4.02 13.55
CA ILE A 50 6.29 -4.44 12.21
C ILE A 50 7.47 -4.52 11.23
N ALA A 51 8.38 -3.54 11.25
CA ALA A 51 9.56 -3.53 10.40
C ALA A 51 10.49 -4.72 10.70
N SER A 52 10.70 -5.03 11.99
CA SER A 52 11.53 -6.16 12.40
C SER A 52 10.91 -7.52 12.07
N GLU A 53 9.60 -7.66 12.20
CA GLU A 53 8.86 -8.87 11.85
C GLU A 53 8.88 -9.10 10.34
N SER A 54 8.65 -8.04 9.56
CA SER A 54 8.74 -8.08 8.09
C SER A 54 10.16 -8.43 7.60
N ALA A 55 11.19 -7.93 8.28
CA ALA A 55 12.58 -8.24 7.95
C ALA A 55 12.89 -9.73 8.20
N ARG A 56 12.44 -10.29 9.33
CA ARG A 56 12.57 -11.73 9.62
C ARG A 56 11.83 -12.60 8.61
N GLU A 57 10.60 -12.24 8.26
CA GLU A 57 9.83 -12.98 7.24
C GLU A 57 10.53 -12.95 5.87
N LEU A 58 11.15 -11.82 5.52
CA LEU A 58 11.91 -11.68 4.28
C LEU A 58 13.17 -12.56 4.28
N GLU A 59 13.92 -12.57 5.38
CA GLU A 59 15.09 -13.45 5.56
C GLU A 59 14.70 -14.93 5.44
N ASP A 60 13.61 -15.36 6.08
CA ASP A 60 13.11 -16.75 6.00
C ASP A 60 12.77 -17.14 4.55
N LYS A 61 12.14 -16.22 3.79
CA LYS A 61 11.84 -16.44 2.37
C LYS A 61 13.10 -16.49 1.51
N LEU A 62 14.10 -15.66 1.80
CA LEU A 62 15.38 -15.66 1.10
C LEU A 62 16.14 -16.97 1.34
N GLU A 63 16.18 -17.45 2.58
CA GLU A 63 16.79 -18.73 2.96
C GLU A 63 16.08 -19.91 2.25
N ALA A 64 14.74 -19.89 2.23
CA ALA A 64 13.94 -20.91 1.52
C ALA A 64 14.23 -20.91 0.01
N LEU A 65 14.34 -19.74 -0.62
CA LEU A 65 14.69 -19.61 -2.04
C LEU A 65 16.14 -19.99 -2.35
N GLU A 66 17.06 -19.76 -1.41
CA GLU A 66 18.46 -20.17 -1.53
C GLU A 66 18.58 -21.70 -1.55
N SER A 67 17.84 -22.40 -0.68
CA SER A 67 17.80 -23.86 -0.64
C SER A 67 17.20 -24.50 -1.91
N GLY A 68 16.29 -23.79 -2.59
CA GLY A 68 15.64 -24.24 -3.82
C GLY A 68 16.39 -23.88 -5.10
N ARG A 69 17.51 -23.13 -5.01
CA ARG A 69 18.26 -22.70 -6.19
C ARG A 69 19.03 -23.89 -6.78
N PRO A 70 18.75 -24.35 -8.02
CA PRO A 70 19.52 -25.41 -8.62
C PRO A 70 20.98 -24.96 -8.77
N LYS A 71 21.91 -25.67 -8.11
CA LYS A 71 23.36 -25.41 -8.05
C LYS A 71 24.04 -25.36 -9.42
N GLU A 72 23.35 -25.84 -10.44
CA GLU A 72 23.81 -25.88 -11.82
C GLU A 72 22.59 -25.61 -12.70
N ILE A 73 22.52 -24.43 -13.32
CA ILE A 73 21.58 -24.22 -14.41
C ILE A 73 22.08 -25.14 -15.53
N ARG A 74 21.55 -26.36 -15.61
CA ARG A 74 21.64 -27.19 -16.81
C ARG A 74 20.81 -26.51 -17.88
N THR A 75 21.38 -25.44 -18.44
CA THR A 75 21.01 -24.98 -19.77
C THR A 75 21.49 -26.08 -20.71
N GLU A 76 20.70 -27.14 -20.85
CA GLU A 76 20.66 -27.79 -22.14
C GLU A 76 20.25 -26.70 -23.11
N ILE A 77 21.25 -26.10 -23.77
CA ILE A 77 21.06 -25.20 -24.89
C ILE A 77 20.44 -26.09 -25.97
N LEU A 78 19.12 -26.23 -25.94
CA LEU A 78 18.34 -26.62 -27.10
C LEU A 78 18.69 -25.58 -28.15
N LYS A 79 19.60 -25.93 -29.06
CA LYS A 79 19.86 -25.14 -30.26
C LYS A 79 18.50 -24.83 -30.85
N PRO A 80 18.14 -23.55 -31.07
CA PRO A 80 16.89 -23.24 -31.72
C PRO A 80 16.95 -23.93 -33.08
N VAL A 81 16.21 -25.04 -33.21
CA VAL A 81 15.89 -25.59 -34.51
C VAL A 81 14.99 -24.53 -35.09
N PHE A 82 15.55 -23.69 -35.96
CA PHE A 82 14.77 -22.72 -36.72
C PHE A 82 13.81 -23.52 -37.57
N THR A 83 12.64 -23.82 -37.01
CA THR A 83 11.52 -24.30 -37.77
C THR A 83 11.12 -23.17 -38.71
N ASN A 84 10.87 -23.48 -39.99
CA ASN A 84 10.41 -22.49 -40.97
C ASN A 84 9.05 -21.87 -40.60
N VAL A 85 8.42 -22.38 -39.55
CA VAL A 85 7.19 -21.91 -38.95
C VAL A 85 7.46 -21.52 -37.51
N CYS A 86 7.07 -20.31 -37.11
CA CYS A 86 7.22 -19.83 -35.74
C CYS A 86 6.30 -20.58 -34.77
N VAL A 87 5.17 -21.09 -35.27
CA VAL A 87 4.10 -21.75 -34.52
C VAL A 87 3.41 -22.74 -35.48
N SER A 88 2.94 -23.90 -35.00
CA SER A 88 2.21 -24.86 -35.85
C SER A 88 0.82 -24.35 -36.22
N ASP A 89 0.33 -24.74 -37.41
CA ASP A 89 -1.03 -24.38 -37.86
C ASP A 89 -2.12 -24.87 -36.88
N ASP A 90 -1.87 -26.00 -36.22
CA ASP A 90 -2.77 -26.55 -35.20
C ASP A 90 -2.87 -25.65 -33.97
N PHE A 91 -1.73 -25.10 -33.51
CA PHE A 91 -1.72 -24.14 -32.41
C PHE A 91 -2.41 -22.84 -32.81
N ILE A 92 -2.18 -22.33 -34.03
CA ILE A 92 -2.85 -21.11 -34.52
C ILE A 92 -4.37 -21.30 -34.54
N ARG A 93 -4.85 -22.47 -35.02
CA ARG A 93 -6.28 -22.80 -35.04
C ARG A 93 -6.86 -22.87 -33.63
N MET A 94 -6.18 -23.56 -32.71
CA MET A 94 -6.62 -23.65 -31.30
C MET A 94 -6.64 -22.27 -30.63
N TYR A 95 -5.61 -21.46 -30.85
CA TYR A 95 -5.50 -20.12 -30.29
C TYR A 95 -6.64 -19.22 -30.79
N ASN A 96 -6.89 -19.18 -32.09
CA ASN A 96 -7.98 -18.38 -32.67
C ASN A 96 -9.35 -18.83 -32.13
N ALA A 97 -9.59 -20.13 -32.01
CA ALA A 97 -10.84 -20.65 -31.42
C ALA A 97 -10.99 -20.23 -29.95
N THR A 98 -9.89 -20.22 -29.20
CA THR A 98 -9.88 -19.80 -27.79
C THR A 98 -10.11 -18.30 -27.65
N VAL A 99 -9.47 -17.49 -28.48
CA VAL A 99 -9.67 -16.03 -28.53
C VAL A 99 -11.12 -15.73 -28.87
N GLU A 100 -11.69 -16.37 -29.89
CA GLU A 100 -13.08 -16.15 -30.29
C GLU A 100 -14.08 -16.54 -29.18
N ASN A 101 -13.85 -17.66 -28.48
CA ASN A 101 -14.65 -18.04 -27.32
C ASN A 101 -14.49 -17.05 -26.14
N THR A 102 -13.27 -16.62 -25.88
CA THR A 102 -12.96 -15.66 -24.82
C THR A 102 -13.58 -14.29 -25.10
N GLU A 103 -13.51 -13.81 -26.34
CA GLU A 103 -14.18 -12.60 -26.80
C GLU A 103 -15.71 -12.73 -26.66
N ARG A 104 -16.32 -13.86 -27.02
CA ARG A 104 -17.76 -14.11 -26.81
C ARG A 104 -18.14 -14.06 -25.32
N THR A 105 -17.34 -14.68 -24.46
CA THR A 105 -17.57 -14.74 -23.02
C THR A 105 -17.41 -13.37 -22.37
N LEU A 106 -16.39 -12.61 -22.76
CA LEU A 106 -16.08 -11.29 -22.18
C LEU A 106 -16.91 -10.15 -22.77
N SER A 107 -17.30 -10.24 -24.05
CA SER A 107 -18.08 -9.18 -24.71
C SER A 107 -19.53 -9.13 -24.25
N GLY A 108 -20.06 -10.17 -23.61
CA GLY A 108 -21.45 -10.24 -23.13
C GLY A 108 -22.52 -10.12 -24.24
N LYS A 109 -22.14 -10.26 -25.52
CA LYS A 109 -23.07 -10.19 -26.66
C LYS A 109 -23.74 -11.55 -26.85
N PRO A 110 -25.06 -11.69 -26.64
CA PRO A 110 -25.78 -12.88 -27.09
C PRO A 110 -25.78 -12.93 -28.63
N GLU A 111 -25.89 -14.14 -29.17
CA GLU A 111 -25.88 -14.38 -30.61
C GLU A 111 -26.81 -13.40 -31.34
N ALA A 112 -26.25 -12.60 -32.24
CA ALA A 112 -27.06 -11.90 -33.21
C ALA A 112 -27.66 -12.96 -34.14
N LYS A 113 -28.83 -13.49 -33.76
CA LYS A 113 -29.69 -14.26 -34.65
C LYS A 113 -29.95 -13.35 -35.85
N MET A 114 -29.32 -13.66 -36.99
CA MET A 114 -29.68 -13.07 -38.26
C MET A 114 -31.19 -13.26 -38.43
N PRO A 115 -31.99 -12.18 -38.53
CA PRO A 115 -33.39 -12.32 -38.85
C PRO A 115 -33.42 -12.77 -40.32
N ASN A 116 -33.83 -14.02 -40.50
CA ASN A 116 -34.05 -14.78 -41.73
C ASN A 116 -33.06 -15.93 -41.87
N GLY A 117 -33.46 -17.04 -41.23
CA GLY A 117 -32.66 -18.25 -41.12
C GLY A 117 -32.24 -18.81 -42.47
N LYS A 118 -30.94 -19.07 -42.59
CA LYS A 118 -30.43 -20.32 -43.13
C LYS A 118 -29.23 -20.74 -42.28
N SER A 119 -29.31 -21.95 -41.74
CA SER A 119 -28.16 -22.69 -41.23
C SER A 119 -27.19 -22.87 -42.40
N SER A 120 -25.93 -22.49 -42.22
CA SER A 120 -24.85 -23.00 -43.06
C SER A 120 -23.87 -23.72 -42.15
N ALA A 121 -24.05 -25.03 -42.13
CA ALA A 121 -22.96 -25.96 -41.92
C ALA A 121 -21.80 -25.59 -42.87
N HIS A 122 -20.62 -25.39 -42.30
CA HIS A 122 -19.34 -25.97 -42.72
C HIS A 122 -18.27 -25.57 -41.70
#